data_AF-A0A1F4GWM1-F1
#
_entry.id   AF-A0A1F4GWM1-F1
#
_cell.length_a   1.000
_cell.length_b   1.000
_cell.length_c   1.000
_cell.angle_alpha   90.00
_cell.angle_beta   90.00
_cell.angle_gamma   90.00
#
_symmetry.space_group_name_H-M   'P 1'
#
loop_
_entity.id
_entity.type
_entity.pdbx_description
1 polymer ?
#
loop_
_entity_poly.entity_id
_entity_poly.type
_entity_poly.pdbx_seq_one_letter_code
_entity_poly.pdbx_strand_id
1 'polypeptide(L)'
;MRDGVMLRAAVVLFGKQERLEARTPQCLLRVARFRGVDRTEFLDNRQLNGNVFRLLQLAERYLRESLPVAGRVLPGLFERVDDPLYPPLALREALANAFCHRDYSIGGGSVAVAIYDDRLEVTSSGTLHFGLTPAALLEPHESLPWNPLIARVLYRCGVIESWGRGTLKIVRLTEEAGLPRPEIEDAGGCVTVRFRPTRYVPPQRIAHDLNERQRAVLALLDASRGGLALREVRDRMADQATEWEVKGDLALLKQLGLVESVGWGRGAFWRLTRQ
;
A
#
# COMPACT_ATOMS: atom_id res chain seq x y z
N MET A 1 -0.18 26.46 25.83
CA MET A 1 0.41 27.80 25.57
C MET A 1 1.72 27.87 26.33
N ARG A 2 2.63 28.77 25.95
CA ARG A 2 3.81 29.14 26.74
C ARG A 2 3.80 30.66 26.85
N ASP A 3 3.76 31.18 28.07
CA ASP A 3 3.73 32.61 28.36
C ASP A 3 2.61 33.36 27.62
N GLY A 4 1.40 32.77 27.59
CA GLY A 4 0.23 33.32 26.88
C GLY A 4 0.27 33.17 25.35
N VAL A 5 1.38 32.70 24.77
CA VAL A 5 1.51 32.51 23.31
C VAL A 5 1.16 31.07 22.92
N MET A 6 0.42 30.93 21.82
CA MET A 6 0.09 29.63 21.25
C MET A 6 1.32 28.99 20.61
N LEU A 7 1.62 27.76 21.01
CA LEU A 7 2.73 26.99 20.43
C LEU A 7 2.36 26.53 19.03
N ARG A 8 3.32 26.53 18.09
CA ARG A 8 3.12 26.00 16.73
C ARG A 8 2.64 24.54 16.74
N ALA A 9 3.19 23.72 17.64
CA ALA A 9 2.73 22.35 17.83
C ALA A 9 1.24 22.28 18.22
N ALA A 10 0.74 23.22 19.04
CA ALA A 10 -0.68 23.26 19.40
C ALA A 10 -1.58 23.58 18.19
N VAL A 11 -1.12 24.45 17.29
CA VAL A 11 -1.82 24.73 16.02
C VAL A 11 -1.87 23.46 15.16
N VAL A 12 -0.75 22.77 14.99
CA VAL A 12 -0.66 21.53 14.20
C VAL A 12 -1.53 20.40 14.78
N LEU A 13 -1.58 20.28 16.11
CA LEU A 13 -2.32 19.21 16.81
C LEU A 13 -3.82 19.51 16.97
N PHE A 14 -4.20 20.76 17.18
CA PHE A 14 -5.56 21.12 17.63
C PHE A 14 -6.18 22.29 16.86
N GLY A 15 -5.50 22.81 15.83
CA GLY A 15 -6.02 23.88 14.99
C GLY A 15 -7.35 23.49 14.35
N LYS A 16 -8.27 24.47 14.32
CA LYS A 16 -9.53 24.35 13.58
C LYS A 16 -9.25 24.41 12.08
N GLN A 17 -9.93 23.56 11.31
CA GLN A 17 -9.68 23.37 9.88
C GLN A 17 -9.72 24.69 9.10
N GLU A 18 -10.73 25.52 9.34
CA GLU A 18 -10.97 26.77 8.61
C GLU A 18 -9.82 27.77 8.82
N ARG A 19 -9.14 27.70 9.96
CA ARG A 19 -7.99 28.57 10.26
C ARG A 19 -6.67 27.98 9.78
N LEU A 20 -6.56 26.65 9.75
CA LEU A 20 -5.36 25.96 9.29
C LEU A 20 -5.16 26.14 7.79
N GLU A 21 -6.23 26.02 7.00
CA GLU A 21 -6.14 26.19 5.53
C GLU A 21 -5.55 27.55 5.14
N ALA A 22 -5.99 28.63 5.81
CA ALA A 22 -5.51 29.98 5.52
C ALA A 22 -4.13 30.33 6.12
N ARG A 23 -3.74 29.73 7.25
CA ARG A 23 -2.56 30.19 8.04
C ARG A 23 -1.47 29.15 8.22
N THR A 24 -1.77 27.89 7.91
CA THR A 24 -0.87 26.76 8.08
C THR A 24 -1.12 25.78 6.94
N PRO A 25 -0.92 26.21 5.67
CA PRO A 25 -1.19 25.38 4.49
C PRO A 25 -0.40 24.06 4.51
N GLN A 26 0.70 24.01 5.24
CA GLN A 26 1.50 22.80 5.44
C GLN A 26 0.82 21.70 6.28
N CYS A 27 -0.29 22.00 6.96
CA CYS A 27 -1.16 21.00 7.60
C CYS A 27 -2.07 20.38 6.54
N LEU A 28 -1.43 19.60 5.67
CA LEU A 28 -2.01 19.07 4.44
C LEU A 28 -1.72 17.57 4.32
N LEU A 29 -2.77 16.83 3.98
CA LEU A 29 -2.72 15.46 3.49
C LEU A 29 -3.05 15.48 1.98
N ARG A 30 -2.19 14.87 1.18
CA ARG A 30 -2.46 14.57 -0.22
C ARG A 30 -2.74 13.09 -0.35
N VAL A 31 -3.85 12.73 -0.97
CA VAL A 31 -4.15 11.33 -1.29
C VAL A 31 -4.34 11.20 -2.79
N ALA A 32 -3.75 10.17 -3.38
CA ALA A 32 -3.89 9.92 -4.80
C ALA A 32 -3.88 8.42 -5.08
N ARG A 33 -4.66 8.03 -6.08
CA ARG A 33 -4.61 6.71 -6.68
C ARG A 33 -4.28 6.87 -8.16
N PHE A 34 -3.27 6.14 -8.61
CA PHE A 34 -2.81 6.14 -9.98
C PHE A 34 -3.17 4.83 -10.67
N ARG A 35 -3.43 4.89 -11.97
CA ARG A 35 -3.37 3.70 -12.82
C ARG A 35 -1.92 3.46 -13.23
N GLY A 36 -1.47 2.21 -13.19
CA GLY A 36 -0.11 1.85 -13.49
C GLY A 36 0.87 2.20 -12.37
N VAL A 37 2.15 2.33 -12.74
CA VAL A 37 3.28 2.48 -11.82
C VAL A 37 3.83 3.91 -11.75
N ASP A 38 3.30 4.81 -12.59
CA ASP A 38 3.72 6.21 -12.69
C ASP A 38 2.61 7.16 -12.19
N ARG A 39 2.84 8.46 -12.35
CA ARG A 39 1.92 9.52 -11.89
C ARG A 39 1.12 10.18 -13.02
N THR A 40 0.92 9.48 -14.13
CA THR A 40 0.32 10.06 -15.36
C THR A 40 -1.20 10.06 -15.33
N GLU A 41 -1.83 8.97 -14.89
CA GLU A 41 -3.28 8.82 -14.87
C GLU A 41 -3.81 8.73 -13.43
N PHE A 42 -4.54 9.76 -12.99
CA PHE A 42 -5.21 9.77 -11.69
C PHE A 42 -6.56 9.06 -11.76
N LEU A 43 -6.75 8.06 -10.91
CA LEU A 43 -8.07 7.47 -10.61
C LEU A 43 -8.75 8.21 -9.46
N ASP A 44 -7.96 8.78 -8.54
CA ASP A 44 -8.43 9.63 -7.45
C ASP A 44 -7.32 10.62 -7.08
N ASN A 45 -7.68 11.85 -6.70
CA ASN A 45 -6.74 12.88 -6.27
C ASN A 45 -7.44 13.88 -5.35
N ARG A 46 -7.03 13.94 -4.08
CA ARG A 46 -7.63 14.84 -3.09
C ARG A 46 -6.56 15.50 -2.23
N GLN A 47 -6.86 16.74 -1.86
CA GLN A 47 -6.06 17.55 -0.94
C GLN A 47 -6.94 17.89 0.26
N LEU A 48 -6.47 17.56 1.45
CA LEU A 48 -7.25 17.61 2.69
C LEU A 48 -6.47 18.39 3.74
N ASN A 49 -7.05 19.48 4.24
CA ASN A 49 -6.47 20.28 5.32
C ASN A 49 -7.09 19.93 6.68
N GLY A 50 -6.29 20.06 7.73
CA GLY A 50 -6.73 19.75 9.08
C GLY A 50 -5.58 19.56 10.05
N ASN A 51 -5.90 19.43 11.34
CA ASN A 51 -4.90 19.05 12.33
C ASN A 51 -4.49 17.58 12.18
N VAL A 52 -3.38 17.20 12.83
CA VAL A 52 -2.79 15.85 12.72
C VAL A 52 -3.80 14.74 12.98
N PHE A 53 -4.64 14.86 14.01
CA PHE A 53 -5.62 13.80 14.34
C PHE A 53 -6.65 13.61 13.23
N ARG A 54 -7.19 14.71 12.71
CA ARG A 54 -8.12 14.66 11.58
C ARG A 54 -7.46 14.08 10.34
N LEU A 55 -6.26 14.54 9.99
CA LEU A 55 -5.56 14.07 8.80
C LEU A 55 -5.19 12.59 8.90
N LEU A 56 -4.78 12.12 10.08
CA LEU A 56 -4.52 10.71 10.32
C LEU A 56 -5.78 9.86 10.10
N GLN A 57 -6.93 10.26 10.67
CA GLN A 57 -8.20 9.57 10.47
C GLN A 57 -8.65 9.56 9.00
N LEU A 58 -8.45 10.66 8.28
CA LEU A 58 -8.76 10.75 6.85
C LEU A 58 -7.84 9.86 6.02
N ALA A 59 -6.56 9.76 6.35
CA ALA A 59 -5.63 8.85 5.69
C ALA A 59 -5.98 7.38 5.96
N GLU A 60 -6.25 7.01 7.21
CA GLU A 60 -6.69 5.65 7.57
C GLU A 60 -7.98 5.25 6.83
N ARG A 61 -8.95 6.19 6.75
CA ARG A 61 -10.19 5.98 6.00
C ARG A 61 -9.93 5.81 4.51
N TYR A 62 -9.12 6.68 3.92
CA TYR A 62 -8.76 6.60 2.51
C TYR A 62 -8.13 5.25 2.15
N LEU A 63 -7.20 4.75 2.98
CA LEU A 63 -6.59 3.44 2.78
C LEU A 63 -7.61 2.30 2.89
N ARG A 64 -8.53 2.36 3.86
CA ARG A 64 -9.61 1.36 4.01
C ARG A 64 -10.56 1.33 2.82
N GLU A 65 -10.88 2.48 2.25
CA GLU A 65 -11.79 2.60 1.10
C GLU A 65 -11.09 2.24 -0.23
N SER A 66 -9.79 2.45 -0.32
CA SER A 66 -9.05 2.35 -1.59
C SER A 66 -8.31 1.03 -1.78
N LEU A 67 -7.90 0.37 -0.70
CA LEU A 67 -7.17 -0.90 -0.76
C LEU A 67 -8.14 -2.09 -0.83
N PRO A 68 -7.82 -3.12 -1.61
CA PRO A 68 -8.63 -4.32 -1.66
C PRO A 68 -8.56 -5.06 -0.32
N VAL A 69 -9.72 -5.58 0.10
CA VAL A 69 -9.88 -6.49 1.23
C VAL A 69 -10.45 -7.79 0.67
N ALA A 70 -9.64 -8.84 0.66
CA ALA A 70 -10.12 -10.16 0.29
C ALA A 70 -10.93 -10.73 1.47
N GLY A 71 -11.98 -11.50 1.19
CA GLY A 71 -12.68 -12.24 2.22
C GLY A 71 -12.30 -13.71 2.15
N ARG A 72 -11.89 -14.32 3.27
CA ARG A 72 -11.61 -15.76 3.38
C ARG A 72 -12.52 -16.38 4.44
N VAL A 73 -13.11 -17.54 4.18
CA VAL A 73 -13.78 -18.34 5.22
C VAL A 73 -12.77 -19.38 5.69
N LEU A 74 -12.36 -19.31 6.95
CA LEU A 74 -11.38 -20.26 7.50
C LEU A 74 -12.09 -21.55 7.94
N PRO A 75 -11.46 -22.73 7.76
CA PRO A 75 -12.01 -23.98 8.28
C PRO A 75 -12.31 -23.87 9.79
N GLY A 76 -13.56 -24.13 10.18
CA GLY A 76 -14.02 -24.03 11.57
C GLY A 76 -14.61 -22.68 11.97
N LEU A 77 -14.59 -21.66 11.09
CA LEU A 77 -15.37 -20.44 11.25
C LEU A 77 -16.48 -20.38 10.21
N PHE A 78 -17.70 -20.10 10.65
CA PHE A 78 -18.83 -19.81 9.76
C PHE A 78 -18.76 -18.39 9.17
N GLU A 79 -18.03 -17.49 9.83
CA GLU A 79 -17.90 -16.10 9.43
C GLU A 79 -16.71 -15.88 8.48
N ARG A 80 -16.88 -14.92 7.57
CA ARG A 80 -15.82 -14.46 6.68
C ARG A 80 -14.82 -13.61 7.47
N VAL A 81 -13.55 -13.93 7.33
CA VAL A 81 -12.43 -13.13 7.83
C VAL A 81 -11.95 -12.21 6.72
N ASP A 82 -11.89 -10.92 7.04
CA ASP A 82 -11.33 -9.91 6.14
C ASP A 82 -9.79 -10.00 6.15
N ASP A 83 -9.22 -10.01 4.95
CA ASP A 83 -7.80 -10.13 4.68
C ASP A 83 -7.33 -8.93 3.84
N PRO A 84 -6.91 -7.84 4.50
CA PRO A 84 -6.50 -6.62 3.82
C PRO A 84 -5.14 -6.79 3.13
N LEU A 85 -4.96 -6.13 1.98
CA LEU A 85 -3.72 -6.21 1.19
C LEU A 85 -2.43 -5.91 2.00
N TYR A 86 -2.51 -4.96 2.93
CA TYR A 86 -1.42 -4.61 3.82
C TYR A 86 -1.91 -4.65 5.28
N PRO A 87 -1.07 -5.07 6.25
CA PRO A 87 -1.44 -5.09 7.66
C PRO A 87 -1.89 -3.70 8.14
N PRO A 88 -3.14 -3.54 8.63
CA PRO A 88 -3.65 -2.22 9.03
C PRO A 88 -2.81 -1.55 10.11
N LEU A 89 -2.22 -2.34 11.02
CA LEU A 89 -1.33 -1.84 12.07
C LEU A 89 0.00 -1.32 11.51
N ALA A 90 0.53 -1.91 10.44
CA ALA A 90 1.74 -1.43 9.79
C ALA A 90 1.48 -0.10 9.07
N LEU A 91 0.32 0.01 8.40
CA LEU A 91 -0.10 1.25 7.73
C LEU A 91 -0.33 2.39 8.75
N ARG A 92 -1.00 2.10 9.87
CA ARG A 92 -1.21 3.06 10.95
C ARG A 92 0.11 3.59 11.50
N GLU A 93 1.07 2.69 11.73
CA GLU A 93 2.41 3.06 12.23
C GLU A 93 3.15 3.93 11.21
N ALA A 94 3.12 3.59 9.91
CA ALA A 94 3.73 4.39 8.84
C ALA A 94 3.11 5.80 8.75
N LEU A 95 1.79 5.90 8.81
CA LEU A 95 1.08 7.19 8.81
C LEU A 95 1.42 8.02 10.06
N ALA A 96 1.39 7.41 11.24
CA ALA A 96 1.70 8.09 12.49
C ALA A 96 3.14 8.62 12.49
N ASN A 97 4.10 7.84 11.99
CA ASN A 97 5.49 8.25 11.84
C ASN A 97 5.63 9.40 10.83
N ALA A 98 4.94 9.33 9.69
CA ALA A 98 4.93 10.41 8.69
C ALA A 98 4.41 11.73 9.29
N PHE A 99 3.31 11.74 10.04
CA PHE A 99 2.82 12.96 10.69
C PHE A 99 3.69 13.40 11.87
N CYS A 100 4.27 12.47 12.62
CA CYS A 100 5.09 12.78 13.79
C CYS A 100 6.44 13.40 13.41
N HIS A 101 7.09 12.90 12.37
CA HIS A 101 8.48 13.25 12.01
C HIS A 101 8.59 14.26 10.85
N ARG A 102 7.49 14.60 10.19
CA ARG A 102 7.46 15.60 9.11
C ARG A 102 8.07 16.94 9.52
N ASP A 103 8.71 17.61 8.56
CA ASP A 103 9.09 19.01 8.71
C ASP A 103 7.90 19.97 8.46
N TYR A 104 7.39 20.56 9.55
CA TYR A 104 6.31 21.55 9.53
C TYR A 104 6.75 22.98 9.21
N SER A 105 8.05 23.21 9.00
CA SER A 105 8.56 24.51 8.53
C SER A 105 8.38 24.71 7.02
N ILE A 106 8.28 23.61 6.25
CA ILE A 106 8.09 23.65 4.80
C ILE A 106 6.63 23.98 4.48
N GLY A 107 6.38 25.23 4.06
CA GLY A 107 5.04 25.76 3.78
C GLY A 107 4.25 24.97 2.72
N GLY A 108 4.93 24.49 1.68
CA GLY A 108 4.33 23.64 0.64
C GLY A 108 4.42 22.13 0.91
N GLY A 109 4.94 21.71 2.06
CA GLY A 109 5.11 20.30 2.37
C GLY A 109 3.77 19.63 2.69
N SER A 110 3.75 18.30 2.77
CA SER A 110 2.56 17.53 3.17
C SER A 110 2.95 16.15 3.69
N VAL A 111 1.97 15.41 4.21
CA VAL A 111 2.00 13.94 4.13
C VAL A 111 1.25 13.56 2.86
N ALA A 112 1.81 12.64 2.07
CA ALA A 112 1.20 12.13 0.86
C ALA A 112 1.01 10.61 0.97
N VAL A 113 -0.17 10.14 0.57
CA VAL A 113 -0.50 8.72 0.45
C VAL A 113 -0.82 8.46 -1.03
N ALA A 114 0.04 7.69 -1.69
CA ALA A 114 -0.08 7.40 -3.11
C ALA A 114 -0.23 5.89 -3.32
N ILE A 115 -1.35 5.48 -3.91
CA ILE A 115 -1.61 4.09 -4.29
C ILE A 115 -1.36 3.96 -5.79
N TYR A 116 -0.47 3.06 -6.15
CA TYR A 116 -0.22 2.65 -7.52
C TYR A 116 -0.73 1.23 -7.69
N ASP A 117 -0.65 0.74 -8.90
CA ASP A 117 -0.94 -0.64 -9.19
C ASP A 117 0.04 -1.56 -8.41
N ASP A 118 1.34 -1.30 -8.47
CA ASP A 118 2.38 -2.19 -7.90
C ASP A 118 2.75 -1.91 -6.43
N ARG A 119 2.30 -0.81 -5.85
CA ARG A 119 2.76 -0.36 -4.51
C ARG A 119 1.86 0.66 -3.84
N LEU A 120 2.07 0.81 -2.54
CA LEU A 120 1.59 1.94 -1.74
C LEU A 120 2.80 2.75 -1.24
N GLU A 121 2.75 4.07 -1.37
CA GLU A 121 3.75 5.00 -0.83
C GLU A 121 3.11 5.91 0.23
N VAL A 122 3.76 6.01 1.39
CA VAL A 122 3.49 7.01 2.42
C VAL A 122 4.70 7.93 2.52
N THR A 123 4.55 9.19 2.11
CA THR A 123 5.63 10.16 2.02
C THR A 123 5.40 11.34 2.95
N SER A 124 6.44 11.80 3.65
CA SER A 124 6.42 13.04 4.43
C SER A 124 7.53 13.98 3.99
N SER A 125 7.23 15.28 3.92
CA SER A 125 8.23 16.31 3.67
C SER A 125 9.27 16.42 4.79
N GLY A 126 10.52 16.69 4.43
CA GLY A 126 11.68 16.67 5.29
C GLY A 126 12.59 15.47 5.00
N THR A 127 13.70 15.38 5.73
CA THR A 127 14.68 14.29 5.63
C THR A 127 14.78 13.55 6.96
N LEU A 128 15.56 12.47 7.01
CA LEU A 128 15.96 11.87 8.27
C LEU A 128 16.93 12.80 9.01
N HIS A 129 16.83 12.79 10.34
CA HIS A 129 17.60 13.66 11.22
C HIS A 129 18.52 12.83 12.12
N PHE A 130 19.42 13.49 12.85
CA PHE A 130 20.28 12.86 13.87
C PHE A 130 21.22 11.77 13.31
N GLY A 131 21.59 11.88 12.03
CA GLY A 131 22.46 10.89 11.36
C GLY A 131 21.77 9.56 11.06
N LEU A 132 20.45 9.46 11.23
CA LEU A 132 19.69 8.28 10.84
C LEU A 132 19.72 8.11 9.32
N THR A 133 19.90 6.87 8.89
CA THR A 133 19.82 6.46 7.48
C THR A 133 18.63 5.50 7.30
N PRO A 134 18.12 5.32 6.07
CA PRO A 134 17.08 4.33 5.84
C PRO A 134 17.45 2.91 6.30
N ALA A 135 18.72 2.53 6.17
CA ALA A 135 19.22 1.25 6.67
C ALA A 135 19.19 1.18 8.21
N ALA A 136 19.57 2.26 8.91
CA ALA A 136 19.54 2.31 10.37
C ALA A 136 18.11 2.17 10.94
N LEU A 137 17.10 2.63 10.20
CA LEU A 137 15.69 2.47 10.60
C LEU A 137 15.20 1.02 10.55
N LEU A 138 15.91 0.13 9.86
CA LEU A 138 15.59 -1.30 9.80
C LEU A 138 16.28 -2.10 10.92
N GLU A 139 17.06 -1.44 11.77
CA GLU A 139 17.74 -2.01 12.93
C GLU A 139 17.26 -1.35 14.23
N PRO A 140 17.50 -1.95 15.41
CA PRO A 140 17.23 -1.31 16.69
C PRO A 140 17.94 0.05 16.82
N HIS A 141 17.17 1.10 17.07
CA HIS A 141 17.67 2.48 17.26
C HIS A 141 16.83 3.23 18.30
N GLU A 142 17.40 4.31 18.85
CA GLU A 142 16.68 5.18 19.78
C GLU A 142 15.66 6.07 19.05
N SER A 143 14.50 6.29 19.67
CA SER A 143 13.49 7.20 19.14
C SER A 143 13.85 8.65 19.47
N LEU A 144 14.40 9.37 18.49
CA LEU A 144 14.62 10.81 18.56
C LEU A 144 13.60 11.53 17.67
N PRO A 145 12.45 11.99 18.22
CA PRO A 145 11.43 12.65 17.42
C PRO A 145 11.86 14.04 16.97
N TRP A 146 11.71 14.31 15.67
CA TRP A 146 11.95 15.64 15.09
C TRP A 146 11.01 16.71 15.67
N ASN A 147 9.77 16.31 16.00
CA ASN A 147 8.79 17.18 16.65
C ASN A 147 8.45 16.68 18.08
N PRO A 148 9.28 16.94 19.12
CA PRO A 148 9.09 16.37 20.45
C PRO A 148 7.75 16.68 21.10
N LEU A 149 7.20 17.88 20.89
CA LEU A 149 5.89 18.27 21.43
C LEU A 149 4.73 17.55 20.74
N ILE A 150 4.83 17.32 19.43
CA ILE A 150 3.85 16.55 18.66
C ILE A 150 3.92 15.09 19.08
N ALA A 151 5.12 14.50 19.07
CA ALA A 151 5.36 13.13 19.51
C ALA A 151 4.81 12.86 20.92
N ARG A 152 5.08 13.75 21.88
CA ARG A 152 4.59 13.63 23.26
C ARG A 152 3.06 13.58 23.33
N VAL A 153 2.37 14.39 22.54
CA VAL A 153 0.91 14.39 22.51
C VAL A 153 0.39 13.12 21.82
N LEU A 154 0.96 12.74 20.68
CA LEU A 154 0.59 11.49 19.99
C LEU A 154 0.78 10.26 20.87
N TYR A 155 1.87 10.20 21.64
CA TYR A 155 2.12 9.15 22.63
C TYR A 155 1.04 9.11 23.72
N ARG A 156 0.72 10.26 24.33
CA ARG A 156 -0.33 10.37 25.35
C ARG A 156 -1.72 9.98 24.83
N CYS A 157 -1.97 10.18 23.54
CA CYS A 157 -3.21 9.79 22.87
C CYS A 157 -3.20 8.32 22.39
N GLY A 158 -2.13 7.55 22.62
CA GLY A 158 -2.03 6.16 22.16
C GLY A 158 -1.90 6.00 20.64
N VAL A 159 -1.43 7.05 19.94
CA VAL A 159 -1.21 7.01 18.50
C VAL A 159 0.15 6.40 18.16
N ILE A 160 1.19 6.69 18.96
CA ILE A 160 2.55 6.16 18.79
C ILE A 160 3.07 5.52 20.08
N GLU A 161 4.07 4.65 19.96
CA GLU A 161 4.86 4.11 21.07
C GLU A 161 6.17 4.92 21.28
N SER A 162 6.73 4.91 22.48
CA SER A 162 7.92 5.70 22.84
C SER A 162 9.27 5.02 22.59
N TRP A 163 9.29 3.74 22.22
CA TRP A 163 10.50 2.89 22.32
C TRP A 163 11.31 2.74 21.01
N GLY A 164 11.04 3.52 19.96
CA GLY A 164 11.86 3.49 18.73
C GLY A 164 11.70 2.22 17.88
N ARG A 165 10.67 1.43 18.16
CA ARG A 165 10.41 0.16 17.47
C ARG A 165 9.39 0.29 16.34
N GLY A 166 8.97 1.51 16.00
CA GLY A 166 7.89 1.75 15.05
C GLY A 166 8.20 1.16 13.67
N THR A 167 9.36 1.46 13.11
CA THR A 167 9.78 0.91 11.81
C THR A 167 10.01 -0.61 11.87
N LEU A 168 10.61 -1.12 12.95
CA LEU A 168 10.78 -2.56 13.18
C LEU A 168 9.44 -3.29 13.29
N LYS A 169 8.42 -2.64 13.86
CA LYS A 169 7.05 -3.15 13.95
C LYS A 169 6.42 -3.22 12.56
N ILE A 170 6.63 -2.23 11.70
CA ILE A 170 6.19 -2.28 10.29
C ILE A 170 6.84 -3.48 9.58
N VAL A 171 8.16 -3.65 9.72
CA VAL A 171 8.90 -4.78 9.13
C VAL A 171 8.32 -6.12 9.62
N ARG A 172 8.22 -6.30 10.93
CA ARG A 172 7.68 -7.52 11.53
C ARG A 172 6.27 -7.83 11.02
N LEU A 173 5.37 -6.86 11.04
CA LEU A 173 3.97 -7.05 10.62
C LEU A 173 3.84 -7.40 9.13
N THR A 174 4.70 -6.81 8.29
CA THR A 174 4.72 -7.13 6.85
C THR A 174 5.27 -8.53 6.60
N GLU A 175 6.35 -8.93 7.28
CA GLU A 175 6.91 -10.28 7.19
C GLU A 175 5.92 -11.35 7.71
N GLU A 176 5.25 -11.11 8.83
CA GLU A 176 4.21 -11.99 9.39
C GLU A 176 3.04 -12.18 8.41
N ALA A 177 2.73 -11.15 7.60
CA ALA A 177 1.72 -11.22 6.54
C ALA A 177 2.24 -11.81 5.22
N GLY A 178 3.50 -12.28 5.18
CA GLY A 178 4.12 -12.84 3.99
C GLY A 178 4.41 -11.80 2.90
N LEU A 179 4.47 -10.51 3.25
CA LEU A 179 4.81 -9.42 2.36
C LEU A 179 6.32 -9.16 2.33
N PRO A 180 6.86 -8.60 1.23
CA PRO A 180 8.19 -8.02 1.22
C PRO A 180 8.33 -6.96 2.32
N ARG A 181 9.56 -6.83 2.84
CA ARG A 181 9.90 -5.75 3.76
C ARG A 181 9.61 -4.38 3.11
N PRO A 182 9.08 -3.40 3.86
CA PRO A 182 8.87 -2.06 3.34
C PRO A 182 10.21 -1.40 2.99
N GLU A 183 10.24 -0.69 1.87
CA GLU A 183 11.40 0.11 1.47
C GLU A 183 11.28 1.49 2.11
N ILE A 184 12.36 1.98 2.71
CA ILE A 184 12.45 3.34 3.21
C ILE A 184 13.44 4.11 2.34
N GLU A 185 13.05 5.30 1.91
CA GLU A 185 13.84 6.17 1.05
C GLU A 185 13.86 7.57 1.65
N ASP A 186 15.06 8.18 1.69
CA ASP A 186 15.25 9.59 2.07
C ASP A 186 15.91 10.31 0.90
N ALA A 187 15.10 10.99 0.09
CA ALA A 187 15.54 11.61 -1.16
C ALA A 187 14.69 12.83 -1.51
N GLY A 188 15.30 13.83 -2.13
CA GLY A 188 14.59 15.01 -2.65
C GLY A 188 13.86 15.82 -1.56
N GLY A 189 14.35 15.80 -0.33
CA GLY A 189 13.70 16.47 0.81
C GLY A 189 12.40 15.80 1.25
N CYS A 190 12.25 14.50 1.00
CA CYS A 190 11.12 13.69 1.43
C CYS A 190 11.61 12.34 1.98
N VAL A 191 10.94 11.86 3.01
CA VAL A 191 11.07 10.48 3.49
C VAL A 191 9.85 9.69 3.02
N THR A 192 10.07 8.57 2.35
CA THR A 192 9.02 7.70 1.81
C THR A 192 9.14 6.30 2.37
N VAL A 193 8.01 5.75 2.86
CA VAL A 193 7.85 4.33 3.19
C VAL A 193 7.00 3.69 2.10
N ARG A 194 7.54 2.67 1.45
CA ARG A 194 6.92 1.99 0.31
C ARG A 194 6.60 0.54 0.65
N PHE A 195 5.33 0.18 0.50
CA PHE A 195 4.82 -1.17 0.66
C PHE A 195 4.61 -1.79 -0.72
N ARG A 196 5.13 -2.99 -0.93
CA ARG A 196 4.87 -3.78 -2.14
C ARG A 196 4.08 -5.05 -1.79
N PRO A 197 3.16 -5.49 -2.64
CA PRO A 197 2.49 -6.77 -2.45
C PRO A 197 3.42 -7.93 -2.85
N THR A 198 3.28 -9.11 -2.24
CA THR A 198 4.10 -10.31 -2.58
C THR A 198 3.81 -10.84 -3.98
N ARG A 199 2.64 -10.48 -4.53
CA ARG A 199 2.21 -10.66 -5.92
C ARG A 199 1.29 -9.51 -6.24
N TYR A 200 1.56 -8.75 -7.31
CA TYR A 200 0.65 -7.73 -7.80
C TYR A 200 -0.72 -8.36 -8.09
N VAL A 201 -1.70 -8.08 -7.22
CA VAL A 201 -3.12 -8.25 -7.54
C VAL A 201 -3.63 -6.84 -7.79
N PRO A 202 -3.73 -6.39 -9.05
CA PRO A 202 -4.44 -5.16 -9.34
C PRO A 202 -5.80 -5.23 -8.66
N PRO A 203 -6.35 -4.12 -8.13
CA PRO A 203 -7.74 -4.07 -7.75
C PRO A 203 -8.56 -3.98 -9.05
N GLN A 204 -8.62 -5.09 -9.77
CA GLN A 204 -9.63 -5.35 -10.78
C GLN A 204 -10.46 -6.48 -10.19
N ARG A 205 -11.76 -6.25 -10.09
CA ARG A 205 -12.81 -7.04 -9.41
C ARG A 205 -12.92 -8.53 -9.83
N ILE A 206 -11.94 -9.10 -10.50
CA ILE A 206 -12.06 -10.34 -11.27
C ILE A 206 -11.69 -11.59 -10.46
N ALA A 207 -10.90 -11.47 -9.38
CA ALA A 207 -10.47 -12.66 -8.62
C ALA A 207 -11.64 -13.40 -7.92
N HIS A 208 -12.78 -12.73 -7.70
CA HIS A 208 -13.98 -13.37 -7.15
C HIS A 208 -14.83 -14.13 -8.18
N ASP A 209 -14.53 -14.03 -9.48
CA ASP A 209 -15.29 -14.67 -10.56
C ASP A 209 -14.55 -15.85 -11.23
N LEU A 210 -13.29 -16.11 -10.85
CA LEU A 210 -12.56 -17.23 -11.43
C LEU A 210 -13.01 -18.55 -10.82
N ASN A 211 -13.52 -19.46 -11.65
CA ASN A 211 -13.90 -20.81 -11.23
C ASN A 211 -12.65 -21.69 -10.99
N GLU A 212 -12.83 -22.86 -10.37
CA GLU A 212 -11.73 -23.77 -10.04
C GLU A 212 -10.89 -24.18 -11.27
N ARG A 213 -11.56 -24.36 -12.41
CA ARG A 213 -10.93 -24.72 -13.68
C ARG A 213 -10.01 -23.61 -14.21
N GLN A 214 -10.43 -22.35 -14.12
CA GLN A 214 -9.63 -21.19 -14.53
C GLN A 214 -8.40 -21.02 -13.64
N ARG A 215 -8.53 -21.26 -12.33
CA ARG A 215 -7.39 -21.28 -11.40
C ARG A 215 -6.43 -22.42 -11.72
N ALA A 216 -6.94 -23.59 -12.08
CA ALA A 216 -6.12 -24.74 -12.48
C ALA A 216 -5.33 -24.44 -13.76
N VAL A 217 -5.94 -23.79 -14.76
CA VAL A 217 -5.25 -23.33 -15.98
C VAL A 217 -4.12 -22.35 -15.65
N LEU A 218 -4.35 -21.40 -14.75
CA LEU A 218 -3.31 -20.44 -14.32
C LEU A 218 -2.16 -21.13 -13.59
N ALA A 219 -2.45 -22.02 -12.64
CA ALA A 219 -1.43 -22.79 -11.92
C ALA A 219 -0.60 -23.67 -12.87
N LEU A 220 -1.25 -24.23 -13.89
CA LEU A 220 -0.59 -25.05 -14.90
C LEU A 220 0.41 -24.24 -15.75
N LEU A 221 0.00 -23.04 -16.16
CA LEU A 221 0.85 -22.12 -16.91
C LEU A 221 1.98 -21.54 -16.05
N ASP A 222 1.74 -21.31 -14.75
CA ASP A 222 2.76 -20.88 -13.78
C ASP A 222 3.88 -21.91 -13.61
N ALA A 223 3.48 -23.18 -13.44
CA ALA A 223 4.41 -24.30 -13.31
C ALA A 223 5.29 -24.49 -14.57
N SER A 224 4.81 -24.03 -15.73
CA SER A 224 5.47 -24.20 -17.03
C SER A 224 6.10 -22.88 -17.46
N ARG A 225 7.27 -22.55 -16.89
CA ARG A 225 7.99 -21.26 -17.08
C ARG A 225 8.16 -20.82 -18.55
N GLY A 226 8.14 -21.73 -19.53
CA GLY A 226 8.26 -21.46 -20.97
C GLY A 226 6.95 -21.22 -21.71
N GLY A 227 5.79 -21.36 -21.06
CA GLY A 227 4.49 -21.45 -21.70
C GLY A 227 4.17 -22.85 -22.21
N LEU A 228 2.91 -23.08 -22.57
CA LEU A 228 2.38 -24.36 -23.05
C LEU A 228 1.61 -24.17 -24.36
N ALA A 229 1.80 -25.07 -25.31
CA ALA A 229 0.93 -25.13 -26.48
C ALA A 229 -0.51 -25.44 -26.06
N LEU A 230 -1.50 -24.99 -26.85
CA LEU A 230 -2.92 -25.26 -26.55
C LEU A 230 -3.20 -26.76 -26.37
N ARG A 231 -2.54 -27.62 -27.14
CA ARG A 231 -2.63 -29.07 -27.01
C ARG A 231 -2.15 -29.55 -25.63
N GLU A 232 -1.05 -29.02 -25.14
CA GLU A 232 -0.49 -29.43 -23.83
C GLU A 232 -1.35 -28.95 -22.67
N VAL A 233 -1.93 -27.74 -22.77
CA VAL A 233 -2.89 -27.24 -21.77
C VAL A 233 -4.11 -28.15 -21.73
N ARG A 234 -4.64 -28.55 -22.89
CA ARG A 234 -5.77 -29.47 -22.99
C ARG A 234 -5.46 -30.85 -22.42
N ASP A 235 -4.32 -31.43 -22.81
CA ASP A 235 -3.95 -32.79 -22.39
C ASP A 235 -3.80 -32.85 -20.86
N ARG A 236 -3.28 -31.78 -20.23
CA ARG A 236 -3.14 -31.70 -18.77
C ARG A 236 -4.42 -31.29 -18.03
N MET A 237 -5.42 -30.80 -18.74
CA MET A 237 -6.74 -30.45 -18.20
C MET A 237 -7.82 -31.47 -18.59
N ALA A 238 -7.46 -32.58 -19.24
CA ALA A 238 -8.39 -33.54 -19.82
C ALA A 238 -9.35 -34.16 -18.79
N ASP A 239 -8.88 -34.36 -17.55
CA ASP A 239 -9.69 -34.90 -16.45
C ASP A 239 -10.64 -33.87 -15.82
N GLN A 240 -10.47 -32.58 -16.14
CA GLN A 240 -11.16 -31.47 -15.49
C GLN A 240 -12.05 -30.65 -16.45
N ALA A 241 -11.83 -30.77 -17.77
CA ALA A 241 -12.47 -29.89 -18.75
C ALA A 241 -12.46 -30.44 -20.18
N THR A 242 -13.50 -30.09 -20.94
CA THR A 242 -13.54 -30.35 -22.39
C THR A 242 -12.66 -29.36 -23.17
N GLU A 243 -12.33 -29.69 -24.42
CA GLU A 243 -11.57 -28.81 -25.31
C GLU A 243 -12.19 -27.41 -25.45
N TRP A 244 -13.52 -27.34 -25.53
CA TRP A 244 -14.25 -26.09 -25.67
C TRP A 244 -14.13 -25.22 -24.42
N GLU A 245 -14.24 -25.81 -23.24
CA GLU A 245 -14.14 -25.10 -21.96
C GLU A 245 -12.72 -24.57 -21.73
N VAL A 246 -11.68 -25.35 -22.04
CA VAL A 246 -10.29 -24.90 -21.93
C VAL A 246 -10.02 -23.72 -22.87
N LYS A 247 -10.56 -23.74 -24.10
CA LYS A 247 -10.45 -22.61 -25.03
C LYS A 247 -11.20 -21.37 -24.53
N GLY A 248 -12.41 -21.57 -23.99
CA GLY A 248 -13.22 -20.50 -23.41
C GLY A 248 -12.53 -19.84 -22.21
N ASP A 249 -11.97 -20.64 -21.31
CA ASP A 249 -11.23 -20.15 -20.16
C ASP A 249 -9.95 -19.42 -20.57
N LEU A 250 -9.17 -19.94 -21.53
CA LEU A 250 -7.99 -19.24 -22.04
C LEU A 250 -8.34 -17.92 -22.72
N ALA A 251 -9.45 -17.87 -23.47
CA ALA A 251 -9.93 -16.64 -24.10
C ALA A 251 -10.36 -15.60 -23.05
N LEU A 252 -11.10 -16.02 -22.03
CA LEU A 252 -11.50 -15.17 -20.92
C LEU A 252 -10.27 -14.68 -20.15
N LEU A 253 -9.39 -15.58 -19.72
CA LEU A 253 -8.16 -15.24 -18.99
C LEU A 253 -7.26 -14.27 -19.80
N LYS A 254 -7.27 -14.37 -21.14
CA LYS A 254 -6.58 -13.42 -22.02
C LYS A 254 -7.24 -12.06 -22.05
N GLN A 255 -8.57 -12.01 -22.13
CA GLN A 255 -9.33 -10.76 -22.04
C GLN A 255 -9.11 -10.07 -20.68
N LEU A 256 -8.94 -10.85 -19.62
CA LEU A 256 -8.63 -10.37 -18.27
C LEU A 256 -7.14 -10.02 -18.07
N GLY A 257 -6.30 -10.19 -19.10
CA GLY A 257 -4.87 -9.88 -19.06
C GLY A 257 -4.00 -10.84 -18.23
N LEU A 258 -4.55 -11.96 -17.77
CA LEU A 258 -3.86 -12.93 -16.91
C LEU A 258 -2.97 -13.90 -17.69
N VAL A 259 -3.32 -14.17 -18.95
CA VAL A 259 -2.53 -14.98 -19.88
C VAL A 259 -2.38 -14.27 -21.22
N GLU A 260 -1.32 -14.58 -21.94
CA GLU A 260 -1.12 -14.13 -23.31
C GLU A 260 -0.86 -15.34 -24.23
N SER A 261 -1.24 -15.19 -25.50
CA SER A 261 -0.92 -16.14 -26.57
C SER A 261 0.22 -15.56 -27.40
N VAL A 262 1.35 -16.27 -27.46
CA VAL A 262 2.56 -15.85 -28.19
C VAL A 262 2.76 -16.77 -29.39
N GLY A 263 3.03 -16.19 -30.55
CA GLY A 263 3.24 -16.91 -31.81
C GLY A 263 1.99 -17.06 -32.68
N TRP A 264 2.16 -17.66 -33.87
CA TRP A 264 1.10 -17.84 -34.88
C TRP A 264 0.98 -19.30 -35.32
N GLY A 265 -0.25 -19.73 -35.64
CA GLY A 265 -0.53 -21.06 -36.18
C GLY A 265 -0.14 -22.20 -35.24
N ARG A 266 0.51 -23.24 -35.76
CA ARG A 266 0.89 -24.45 -35.01
C ARG A 266 2.00 -24.22 -33.97
N GLY A 267 2.66 -23.06 -33.99
CA GLY A 267 3.71 -22.68 -33.03
C GLY A 267 3.22 -21.76 -31.91
N ALA A 268 1.91 -21.50 -31.81
CA ALA A 268 1.36 -20.62 -30.78
C ALA A 268 1.32 -21.32 -29.41
N PHE A 269 1.79 -20.63 -28.39
CA PHE A 269 1.76 -21.10 -27.00
C PHE A 269 1.18 -20.04 -26.07
N TRP A 270 0.61 -20.52 -24.98
CA TRP A 270 -0.01 -19.73 -23.93
C TRP A 270 0.95 -19.63 -22.76
N ARG A 271 1.08 -18.44 -22.18
CA ARG A 271 1.85 -18.25 -20.94
C ARG A 271 1.14 -17.24 -20.07
N LEU A 272 1.49 -17.22 -18.78
CA LEU A 272 1.14 -16.09 -17.94
C LEU A 272 1.73 -14.82 -18.53
N THR A 273 0.94 -13.75 -18.54
CA THR A 273 1.43 -12.43 -18.95
C THR A 273 2.57 -12.05 -18.01
N ARG A 274 3.80 -12.05 -18.52
CA ARG A 274 4.95 -11.57 -17.76
C ARG A 274 4.87 -10.05 -17.73
N GLN A 275 4.92 -9.48 -16.52
CA GLN A 275 5.23 -8.07 -16.32
C GLN A 275 6.74 -7.91 -16.16
#